data_AF-A0A919BTQ9-F1
#
_entry.id   AF-A0A919BTQ9-F1
#
_cell.length_a   1.000
_cell.length_b   1.000
_cell.length_c   1.000
_cell.angle_alpha   90.00
_cell.angle_beta   90.00
_cell.angle_gamma   90.00
#
_symmetry.space_group_name_H-M   'P 1'
#
loop_
_entity.id
_entity.type
_entity.pdbx_description
1 polymer ?
#
loop_
_entity_poly.entity_id
_entity_poly.type
_entity_poly.pdbx_seq_one_letter_code
_entity_poly.pdbx_strand_id
1 'polypeptide(L)'
;MASALIAHQPAHAAADRIRLGNTADASRSAWNGPAFTMNGAGGIVAASMTRAIDDIRGGTGALDVVVLAGSAPTSGSKTPECDTITGLAGVNSCTTWTLTTAGDGNNSQVNTDVRNAEFVYFAGGDQCRYTAWKGTALEASVESVVAKGGGSGGGSAGHHVNSPIVYDACNGSVTSAEALANPYDRYISFTTGMFEWANYGSVINDSHFVTRDRMGRTMSFLARAVKDGLAPGGAAWGVGVEEGGGSLYLDRNGTATQYGKDAYVVLADHQPEQAVDRKPLTYSGFKIWRLTPGSTFDFKNRPTCGYYLRSVTNGVADPNLYSGTPVTDCGAQGGGGALAESEPNDTRDTADDATALPSPGTLTGSMQSTADRDYFKLTLSSGQKASVNCAVPSAYDADLYWLDTNGSTLTRSVNNGAGTDESLSFTRTASGTGTYYLDMEAYSGSGTASYSCTVTKS
;
A
#
# COMPACT_ATOMS: atom_id res chain seq x y z
N MET A 1 56.46 27.41 20.23
CA MET A 1 55.59 26.30 19.78
C MET A 1 54.51 26.10 20.83
N ALA A 2 53.25 26.32 20.46
CA ALA A 2 52.02 25.71 20.97
C ALA A 2 50.85 26.65 20.61
N SER A 3 50.40 26.58 19.35
CA SER A 3 49.10 27.14 18.98
C SER A 3 48.02 26.17 19.48
N ALA A 4 47.21 26.62 20.43
CA ALA A 4 45.99 25.92 20.82
C ALA A 4 44.99 26.02 19.65
N LEU A 5 44.71 24.90 19.00
CA LEU A 5 43.56 24.78 18.11
C LEU A 5 42.28 24.81 18.97
N ILE A 6 41.60 25.95 18.96
CA ILE A 6 40.19 26.01 19.35
C ILE A 6 39.41 25.37 18.20
N ALA A 7 39.02 24.10 18.39
CA ALA A 7 38.05 23.46 17.53
C ALA A 7 36.72 24.22 17.67
N HIS A 8 36.41 25.07 16.69
CA HIS A 8 35.05 25.58 16.51
C HIS A 8 34.18 24.38 16.15
N GLN A 9 33.38 23.90 17.09
CA GLN A 9 32.20 23.11 16.74
C GLN A 9 31.28 24.03 15.91
N PRO A 10 30.82 23.59 14.73
CA PRO A 10 29.80 24.36 14.02
C PRO A 10 28.59 24.44 14.94
N ALA A 11 28.06 25.65 15.12
CA ALA A 11 26.82 25.88 15.84
C ALA A 11 25.71 25.11 15.12
N HIS A 12 25.41 23.90 15.60
CA HIS A 12 24.25 23.15 15.14
C HIS A 12 22.99 23.92 15.54
N ALA A 13 22.07 24.09 14.60
CA ALA A 13 20.78 24.70 14.84
C ALA A 13 20.07 24.02 16.02
N ALA A 14 19.32 24.80 16.79
CA ALA A 14 18.74 24.40 18.06
C ALA A 14 17.66 23.33 17.87
N ALA A 15 18.04 22.06 17.97
CA ALA A 15 17.10 20.97 18.16
C ALA A 15 16.72 20.92 19.65
N ASP A 16 15.45 21.18 19.96
CA ASP A 16 14.95 21.16 21.33
C ASP A 16 14.60 19.72 21.74
N ARG A 17 15.19 19.26 22.84
CA ARG A 17 15.05 17.89 23.37
C ARG A 17 14.36 17.90 24.72
N ILE A 18 13.30 17.12 24.87
CA ILE A 18 12.63 16.90 26.16
C ILE A 18 12.33 15.41 26.32
N ARG A 19 12.85 14.77 27.38
CA ARG A 19 12.57 13.37 27.73
C ARG A 19 11.69 13.31 28.98
N LEU A 20 10.66 12.47 28.92
CA LEU A 20 9.79 12.08 30.03
C LEU A 20 9.98 10.60 30.34
N GLY A 21 9.80 10.19 31.60
CA GLY A 21 9.98 8.80 32.04
C GLY A 21 11.39 8.50 32.54
N ASN A 22 11.83 7.24 32.42
CA ASN A 22 13.15 6.80 32.86
C ASN A 22 14.26 7.51 32.07
N THR A 23 15.45 7.68 32.65
CA THR A 23 16.63 8.21 31.96
C THR A 23 17.49 7.11 31.32
N ALA A 24 17.37 5.87 31.80
CA ALA A 24 18.04 4.71 31.21
C ALA A 24 17.28 4.20 29.98
N ASP A 25 18.04 3.65 29.03
CA ASP A 25 17.52 3.06 27.79
C ASP A 25 16.86 1.70 28.06
N ALA A 26 15.75 1.43 27.38
CA ALA A 26 15.14 0.10 27.39
C ALA A 26 15.92 -0.82 26.43
N SER A 27 16.61 -1.84 26.95
CA SER A 27 17.39 -2.75 26.12
C SER A 27 16.91 -4.20 26.21
N ARG A 28 16.86 -4.86 25.05
CA ARG A 28 16.50 -6.27 24.91
C ARG A 28 17.28 -6.91 23.77
N SER A 29 17.39 -8.24 23.79
CA SER A 29 18.08 -9.01 22.74
C SER A 29 17.31 -9.10 21.43
N ALA A 30 15.98 -8.94 21.45
CA ALA A 30 15.12 -8.97 20.26
C ALA A 30 13.77 -8.30 20.55
N TRP A 31 13.11 -7.83 19.48
CA TRP A 31 11.76 -7.27 19.47
C TRP A 31 10.86 -8.05 18.51
N ASN A 32 9.54 -7.95 18.69
CA ASN A 32 8.57 -8.81 18.01
C ASN A 32 7.89 -8.16 16.80
N GLY A 33 8.11 -6.87 16.56
CA GLY A 33 7.49 -6.13 15.45
C GLY A 33 8.03 -6.49 14.05
N PRO A 34 7.88 -5.59 13.06
CA PRO A 34 7.51 -4.19 13.24
C PRO A 34 6.02 -3.92 13.48
N ALA A 35 5.70 -2.71 13.94
CA ALA A 35 4.33 -2.24 14.15
C ALA A 35 4.18 -0.77 13.74
N PHE A 36 3.02 -0.38 13.19
CA PHE A 36 2.78 0.97 12.71
C PHE A 36 1.46 1.57 13.20
N THR A 37 1.43 2.90 13.40
CA THR A 37 0.21 3.64 13.74
C THR A 37 0.00 4.84 12.83
N MET A 38 -1.03 4.80 11.99
CA MET A 38 -1.34 5.85 11.02
C MET A 38 -2.57 6.63 11.49
N ASN A 39 -2.37 7.77 12.15
CA ASN A 39 -3.45 8.52 12.80
C ASN A 39 -4.02 9.61 11.88
N GLY A 40 -5.35 9.70 11.80
CA GLY A 40 -6.04 10.68 10.95
C GLY A 40 -5.92 12.13 11.44
N ALA A 41 -5.51 12.34 12.69
CA ALA A 41 -5.23 13.64 13.28
C ALA A 41 -3.88 13.62 14.01
N GLY A 42 -3.38 14.78 14.46
CA GLY A 42 -2.05 14.89 15.07
C GLY A 42 -1.88 14.12 16.39
N GLY A 43 -2.94 14.03 17.20
CA GLY A 43 -2.88 13.43 18.53
C GLY A 43 -2.66 11.90 18.54
N ILE A 44 -2.22 11.40 19.69
CA ILE A 44 -2.06 9.96 19.93
C ILE A 44 -3.42 9.31 20.10
N VAL A 45 -3.67 8.27 19.31
CA VAL A 45 -4.80 7.36 19.53
C VAL A 45 -4.32 6.24 20.45
N ALA A 46 -4.66 6.35 21.75
CA ALA A 46 -4.12 5.47 22.79
C ALA A 46 -4.34 3.98 22.49
N ALA A 47 -5.50 3.60 21.96
CA ALA A 47 -5.82 2.19 21.69
C ALA A 47 -4.86 1.53 20.67
N SER A 48 -4.61 2.19 19.53
CA SER A 48 -3.70 1.66 18.50
C SER A 48 -2.24 1.79 18.93
N MET A 49 -1.88 2.84 19.67
CA MET A 49 -0.54 2.99 20.24
C MET A 49 -0.24 1.90 21.27
N THR A 50 -1.16 1.61 22.20
CA THR A 50 -1.04 0.48 23.13
C THR A 50 -0.87 -0.83 22.38
N ARG A 51 -1.66 -1.06 21.32
CA ARG A 51 -1.50 -2.27 20.50
C ARG A 51 -0.12 -2.38 19.87
N ALA A 52 0.40 -1.30 19.29
CA ALA A 52 1.75 -1.29 18.71
C ALA A 52 2.84 -1.55 19.77
N ILE A 53 2.70 -0.94 20.96
CA ILE A 53 3.62 -1.14 22.08
C ILE A 53 3.62 -2.61 22.52
N ASP A 54 2.44 -3.22 22.68
CA ASP A 54 2.31 -4.61 23.09
C ASP A 54 2.86 -5.58 22.04
N ASP A 55 2.58 -5.35 20.75
CA ASP A 55 3.07 -6.19 19.66
C ASP A 55 4.60 -6.09 19.49
N ILE A 56 5.22 -4.92 19.70
CA ILE A 56 6.68 -4.78 19.71
C ILE A 56 7.30 -5.51 20.92
N ARG A 57 6.71 -5.31 22.10
CA ARG A 57 7.18 -5.91 23.36
C ARG A 57 6.98 -7.42 23.43
N GLY A 58 6.01 -7.98 22.70
CA GLY A 58 5.59 -9.37 22.87
C GLY A 58 5.13 -9.64 24.31
N GLY A 59 4.42 -8.68 24.91
CA GLY A 59 3.83 -8.81 26.25
C GLY A 59 4.78 -8.71 27.45
N THR A 60 6.08 -8.45 27.25
CA THR A 60 7.07 -8.36 28.35
C THR A 60 7.98 -7.14 28.22
N GLY A 61 8.59 -6.72 29.34
CA GLY A 61 9.50 -5.58 29.37
C GLY A 61 8.79 -4.25 29.10
N ALA A 62 9.60 -3.23 28.79
CA ALA A 62 9.16 -1.90 28.39
C ALA A 62 9.97 -1.43 27.17
N LEU A 63 9.55 -0.36 26.52
CA LEU A 63 10.21 0.19 25.33
C LEU A 63 10.36 1.71 25.40
N ASP A 64 11.27 2.28 24.62
CA ASP A 64 11.44 3.73 24.49
C ASP A 64 10.78 4.27 23.21
N VAL A 65 10.18 5.46 23.31
CA VAL A 65 9.55 6.16 22.19
C VAL A 65 10.27 7.47 21.90
N VAL A 66 10.49 7.78 20.63
CA VAL A 66 10.93 9.09 20.17
C VAL A 66 9.81 9.75 19.38
N VAL A 67 9.47 10.99 19.72
CA VAL A 67 8.55 11.84 18.96
C VAL A 67 9.38 12.85 18.18
N LEU A 68 9.25 12.84 16.85
CA LEU A 68 9.87 13.81 15.95
C LEU A 68 8.82 14.85 15.57
N ALA A 69 9.03 16.11 15.97
CA ALA A 69 8.15 17.22 15.67
C ALA A 69 8.82 18.21 14.72
N GLY A 70 8.14 18.55 13.62
CA GLY A 70 8.65 19.50 12.62
C GLY A 70 8.55 20.96 13.06
N SER A 71 7.80 21.23 14.14
CA SER A 71 7.53 22.57 14.64
C SER A 71 7.20 22.52 16.13
N ALA A 72 7.32 23.67 16.81
CA ALA A 72 6.88 23.79 18.19
C ALA A 72 5.37 23.48 18.33
N PRO A 73 4.96 22.75 19.38
CA PRO A 73 3.56 22.43 19.62
C PRO A 73 2.74 23.68 19.98
N THR A 74 1.46 23.68 19.61
CA THR A 74 0.52 24.79 19.86
C THR A 74 -0.51 24.48 20.95
N SER A 75 -0.48 23.27 21.52
CA SER A 75 -1.45 22.78 22.50
C SER A 75 -1.24 23.31 23.93
N GLY A 76 -0.20 24.12 24.15
CA GLY A 76 0.21 24.60 25.48
C GLY A 76 1.15 23.65 26.24
N SER A 77 1.25 22.39 25.83
CA SER A 77 2.31 21.48 26.27
C SER A 77 3.53 21.57 25.35
N LYS A 78 4.73 21.37 25.89
CA LYS A 78 5.96 21.23 25.09
C LYS A 78 6.13 19.83 24.49
N THR A 79 5.36 18.85 24.96
CA THR A 79 5.51 17.42 24.63
C THR A 79 4.17 16.70 24.49
N PRO A 80 3.18 17.25 23.74
CA PRO A 80 1.80 16.77 23.81
C PRO A 80 1.62 15.28 23.51
N GLU A 81 2.40 14.71 22.59
CA GLU A 81 2.39 13.28 22.31
C GLU A 81 2.98 12.47 23.48
N CYS A 82 4.14 12.87 24.00
CA CYS A 82 4.79 12.17 25.11
C CYS A 82 4.02 12.26 26.42
N ASP A 83 3.25 13.34 26.65
CA ASP A 83 2.35 13.46 27.81
C ASP A 83 1.31 12.34 27.83
N THR A 84 0.89 11.87 26.64
CA THR A 84 -0.02 10.73 26.51
C THR A 84 0.74 9.41 26.55
N ILE A 85 1.81 9.29 25.76
CA ILE A 85 2.56 8.03 25.58
C ILE A 85 3.14 7.53 26.91
N THR A 86 3.68 8.41 27.75
CA THR A 86 4.26 7.99 29.04
C THR A 86 3.24 7.45 30.04
N GLY A 87 1.94 7.71 29.84
CA GLY A 87 0.87 7.12 30.62
C GLY A 87 0.47 5.71 30.17
N LEU A 88 0.99 5.22 29.04
CA LEU A 88 0.66 3.90 28.50
C LEU A 88 1.51 2.81 29.17
N ALA A 89 0.88 1.66 29.43
CA ALA A 89 1.57 0.51 29.99
C ALA A 89 2.69 0.03 29.06
N GLY A 90 3.85 -0.29 29.63
CA GLY A 90 4.99 -0.80 28.86
C GLY A 90 5.87 0.25 28.21
N VAL A 91 5.64 1.54 28.45
CA VAL A 91 6.56 2.61 28.05
C VAL A 91 7.58 2.86 29.16
N ASN A 92 8.86 2.84 28.81
CA ASN A 92 9.97 3.18 29.70
C ASN A 92 10.23 4.69 29.69
N SER A 93 10.24 5.30 28.51
CA SER A 93 10.38 6.74 28.34
C SER A 93 9.81 7.21 27.00
N CYS A 94 9.60 8.53 26.90
CA CYS A 94 9.29 9.19 25.64
C CYS A 94 10.13 10.45 25.48
N THR A 95 10.81 10.61 24.35
CA THR A 95 11.66 11.77 24.05
C THR A 95 11.10 12.55 22.87
N THR A 96 10.72 13.80 23.07
CA THR A 96 10.35 14.73 22.00
C THR A 96 11.59 15.46 21.51
N TRP A 97 11.77 15.46 20.19
CA TRP A 97 12.72 16.29 19.45
C TRP A 97 11.97 17.24 18.54
N THR A 98 12.19 18.55 18.70
CA THR A 98 11.70 19.55 17.75
C THR A 98 12.80 19.88 16.76
N LEU A 99 12.62 19.49 15.51
CA LEU A 99 13.56 19.63 14.41
C LEU A 99 12.93 20.56 13.37
N THR A 100 13.54 21.71 13.12
CA THR A 100 12.92 22.79 12.33
C THR A 100 13.61 23.06 11.00
N THR A 101 14.75 22.44 10.76
CA THR A 101 15.53 22.56 9.53
C THR A 101 15.89 21.20 8.95
N ALA A 102 16.22 21.15 7.65
CA ALA A 102 16.69 19.92 7.01
C ALA A 102 18.01 19.41 7.64
N GLY A 103 18.90 20.32 8.06
CA GLY A 103 20.19 19.97 8.65
C GLY A 103 20.09 19.26 10.00
N ASP A 104 18.97 19.42 10.72
CA ASP A 104 18.73 18.77 12.00
C ASP A 104 18.69 17.24 11.89
N GLY A 105 18.35 16.70 10.70
CA GLY A 105 18.40 15.26 10.42
C GLY A 105 19.80 14.64 10.53
N ASN A 106 20.86 15.46 10.51
CA ASN A 106 22.24 14.99 10.71
C ASN A 106 22.76 15.20 12.14
N ASN A 107 21.92 15.64 13.08
CA ASN A 107 22.31 15.81 14.47
C ASN A 107 22.63 14.43 15.11
N SER A 108 23.86 14.26 15.62
CA SER A 108 24.32 12.97 16.15
C SER A 108 23.56 12.50 17.40
N GLN A 109 23.09 13.43 18.24
CA GLN A 109 22.32 13.08 19.44
C GLN A 109 20.91 12.65 19.07
N VAL A 110 20.24 13.35 18.14
CA VAL A 110 18.92 12.93 17.61
C VAL A 110 19.00 11.51 17.07
N ASN A 111 20.00 11.25 16.22
CA ASN A 111 20.20 9.93 15.60
C ASN A 111 20.56 8.83 16.62
N THR A 112 21.21 9.19 17.73
CA THR A 112 21.46 8.24 18.82
C THR A 112 20.18 7.91 19.57
N ASP A 113 19.40 8.93 19.94
CA ASP A 113 18.12 8.73 20.62
C ASP A 113 17.13 7.92 19.77
N VAL A 114 17.05 8.21 18.46
CA VAL A 114 16.19 7.48 17.52
C VAL A 114 16.59 6.00 17.45
N ARG A 115 17.87 5.70 17.23
CA ARG A 115 18.35 4.29 17.11
C ARG A 115 18.18 3.50 18.40
N ASN A 116 18.27 4.16 19.55
CA ASN A 116 18.06 3.53 20.84
C ASN A 116 16.58 3.22 21.07
N ALA A 117 15.66 4.09 20.67
CA ALA A 117 14.22 3.88 20.81
C ALA A 117 13.68 2.70 19.99
N GLU A 118 12.50 2.22 20.38
CA GLU A 118 11.77 1.13 19.72
C GLU A 118 10.58 1.61 18.92
N PHE A 119 10.12 2.85 19.12
CA PHE A 119 9.05 3.42 18.32
C PHE A 119 9.39 4.87 17.97
N VAL A 120 9.28 5.23 16.69
CA VAL A 120 9.39 6.61 16.22
C VAL A 120 8.01 7.13 15.83
N TYR A 121 7.55 8.19 16.47
CA TYR A 121 6.29 8.83 16.15
C TYR A 121 6.53 10.22 15.53
N PHE A 122 6.01 10.44 14.34
CA PHE A 122 6.05 11.74 13.68
C PHE A 122 4.81 12.55 14.09
N ALA A 123 5.03 13.70 14.73
CA ALA A 123 3.95 14.57 15.18
C ALA A 123 3.18 15.19 13.99
N GLY A 124 2.02 15.78 14.28
CA GLY A 124 1.34 16.65 13.32
C GLY A 124 2.16 17.90 12.98
N GLY A 125 1.79 18.59 11.89
CA GLY A 125 2.49 19.79 11.45
C GLY A 125 2.55 19.89 9.94
N ASP A 126 3.75 20.11 9.42
CA ASP A 126 4.04 20.29 7.99
C ASP A 126 4.89 19.13 7.48
N GLN A 127 4.30 18.30 6.61
CA GLN A 127 4.99 17.15 6.02
C GLN A 127 6.19 17.54 5.14
N CYS A 128 6.25 18.76 4.59
CA CYS A 128 7.38 19.21 3.79
C CYS A 128 8.66 19.29 4.63
N ARG A 129 8.53 19.59 5.94
CA ARG A 129 9.66 19.57 6.86
C ARG A 129 10.20 18.15 7.07
N TYR A 130 9.31 17.16 7.11
CA TYR A 130 9.70 15.76 7.28
C TYR A 130 10.37 15.20 6.03
N THR A 131 9.83 15.49 4.85
CA THR A 131 10.42 15.05 3.58
C THR A 131 11.78 15.71 3.30
N ALA A 132 12.04 16.89 3.88
CA ALA A 132 13.36 17.52 3.83
C ALA A 132 14.47 16.74 4.57
N TRP A 133 14.13 15.73 5.38
CA TRP A 133 15.11 14.83 6.01
C TRP A 133 15.47 13.61 5.17
N LYS A 134 14.86 13.44 4.00
CA LYS A 134 15.24 12.42 3.02
C LYS A 134 16.74 12.54 2.71
N GLY A 135 17.46 11.43 2.75
CA GLY A 135 18.90 11.34 2.52
C GLY A 135 19.77 11.81 3.69
N THR A 136 19.20 12.20 4.82
CA THR A 136 19.97 12.53 6.04
C THR A 136 20.19 11.28 6.90
N ALA A 137 21.07 11.36 7.90
CA ALA A 137 21.29 10.26 8.84
C ALA A 137 20.04 9.85 9.63
N LEU A 138 19.04 10.75 9.74
CA LEU A 138 17.78 10.49 10.43
C LEU A 138 16.92 9.47 9.71
N GLU A 139 16.84 9.51 8.38
CA GLU A 139 16.11 8.54 7.57
C GLU A 139 16.60 7.11 7.89
N ALA A 140 17.90 6.85 7.71
CA ALA A 140 18.50 5.56 8.02
C ALA A 140 18.38 5.17 9.51
N SER A 141 18.38 6.15 10.42
CA SER A 141 18.17 5.89 11.84
C SER A 141 16.75 5.38 12.13
N VAL A 142 15.73 5.98 11.52
CA VAL A 142 14.33 5.54 11.65
C VAL A 142 14.14 4.16 11.01
N GLU A 143 14.70 3.92 9.82
CA GLU A 143 14.67 2.61 9.18
C GLU A 143 15.28 1.52 10.07
N SER A 144 16.38 1.83 10.76
CA SER A 144 17.02 0.88 11.68
C SER A 144 16.13 0.50 12.88
N VAL A 145 15.25 1.40 13.34
CA VAL A 145 14.28 1.12 14.40
C VAL A 145 13.26 0.08 13.93
N VAL A 146 12.72 0.28 12.73
CA VAL A 146 11.77 -0.68 12.12
C VAL A 146 12.47 -2.01 11.85
N ALA A 147 13.70 -1.98 11.32
CA ALA A 147 14.47 -3.18 10.98
C ALA A 147 14.83 -4.05 12.20
N LYS A 148 15.07 -3.45 13.39
CA LYS A 148 15.31 -4.20 14.63
C LYS A 148 14.03 -4.76 15.29
N GLY A 149 12.87 -4.61 14.65
CA GLY A 149 11.57 -5.07 15.16
C GLY A 149 10.81 -4.04 16.02
N GLY A 150 11.21 -2.77 15.95
CA GLY A 150 10.49 -1.63 16.54
C GLY A 150 9.32 -1.16 15.67
N GLY A 151 9.02 0.13 15.65
CA GLY A 151 7.88 0.66 14.91
C GLY A 151 8.00 2.11 14.49
N SER A 152 7.11 2.51 13.59
CA SER A 152 6.97 3.90 13.14
C SER A 152 5.50 4.28 13.05
N GLY A 153 5.17 5.54 13.31
CA GLY A 153 3.81 6.02 13.15
C GLY A 153 3.75 7.53 13.13
N GLY A 154 2.55 8.07 13.05
CA GLY A 154 2.38 9.51 13.10
C GLY A 154 0.96 9.96 12.87
N GLY A 155 0.74 11.23 13.20
CA GLY A 155 -0.56 11.89 13.06
C GLY A 155 -0.52 13.03 12.06
N SER A 156 -1.58 13.18 11.26
CA SER A 156 -1.67 14.27 10.27
C SER A 156 -0.48 14.26 9.29
N ALA A 157 0.41 15.27 9.32
CA ALA A 157 1.66 15.24 8.55
C ALA A 157 2.53 13.98 8.80
N GLY A 158 2.57 13.50 10.05
CA GLY A 158 3.26 12.25 10.38
C GLY A 158 2.61 11.00 9.79
N HIS A 159 1.30 11.03 9.54
CA HIS A 159 0.61 9.98 8.80
C HIS A 159 1.06 9.99 7.32
N HIS A 160 1.18 11.17 6.69
CA HIS A 160 1.63 11.28 5.30
C HIS A 160 3.05 10.75 5.07
N VAL A 161 4.02 11.10 5.92
CA VAL A 161 5.43 10.71 5.73
C VAL A 161 5.67 9.20 5.88
N ASN A 162 4.77 8.48 6.56
CA ASN A 162 4.82 7.03 6.70
C ASN A 162 4.28 6.28 5.46
N SER A 163 4.44 6.84 4.26
CA SER A 163 4.07 6.19 3.00
C SER A 163 5.22 6.29 1.98
N PRO A 164 5.37 5.33 1.07
CA PRO A 164 6.44 5.34 0.07
C PRO A 164 6.27 6.46 -0.98
N ILE A 165 5.05 6.93 -1.19
CA ILE A 165 4.73 8.05 -2.08
C ILE A 165 4.08 9.14 -1.21
N VAL A 166 4.90 10.05 -0.68
CA VAL A 166 4.45 11.08 0.25
C VAL A 166 3.88 12.27 -0.53
N TYR A 167 2.61 12.61 -0.29
CA TYR A 167 2.10 13.93 -0.64
C TYR A 167 2.76 15.00 0.25
N ASP A 168 3.79 15.67 -0.27
CA ASP A 168 4.72 16.48 0.51
C ASP A 168 4.18 17.88 0.85
N ALA A 169 3.17 18.36 0.13
CA ALA A 169 2.56 19.68 0.28
C ALA A 169 3.57 20.85 0.34
N CYS A 170 4.77 20.71 -0.22
CA CYS A 170 5.84 21.71 -0.12
C CYS A 170 5.50 23.04 -0.79
N ASN A 171 4.60 23.00 -1.79
CA ASN A 171 4.12 24.20 -2.47
C ASN A 171 2.82 24.77 -1.87
N GLY A 172 2.22 24.09 -0.90
CA GLY A 172 0.89 24.38 -0.36
C GLY A 172 -0.03 23.16 -0.35
N SER A 173 -1.23 23.31 0.21
CA SER A 173 -2.23 22.24 0.26
C SER A 173 -3.23 22.36 -0.89
N VAL A 174 -3.65 21.23 -1.44
CA VAL A 174 -4.70 21.14 -2.45
C VAL A 174 -6.00 20.59 -1.86
N THR A 175 -7.13 21.15 -2.29
CA THR A 175 -8.48 20.62 -2.03
C THR A 175 -8.88 19.55 -3.05
N SER A 176 -9.93 18.77 -2.77
CA SER A 176 -10.47 17.83 -3.76
C SER A 176 -10.96 18.52 -5.03
N ALA A 177 -11.64 19.67 -4.92
CA ALA A 177 -12.12 20.40 -6.09
C ALA A 177 -10.98 20.86 -7.01
N GLU A 178 -9.90 21.42 -6.44
CA GLU A 178 -8.72 21.85 -7.21
C GLU A 178 -8.00 20.65 -7.86
N ALA A 179 -7.78 19.58 -7.09
CA ALA A 179 -7.06 18.40 -7.57
C ALA A 179 -7.83 17.66 -8.67
N LEU A 180 -9.16 17.63 -8.62
CA LEU A 180 -9.99 17.01 -9.65
C LEU A 180 -10.08 17.91 -10.90
N ALA A 181 -10.08 19.24 -10.74
CA ALA A 181 -10.06 20.19 -11.85
C ALA A 181 -8.71 20.24 -12.59
N ASN A 182 -7.60 20.00 -11.89
CA ASN A 182 -6.27 19.88 -12.46
C ASN A 182 -5.41 18.87 -11.66
N PRO A 183 -5.21 17.63 -12.15
CA PRO A 183 -4.38 16.65 -11.47
C PRO A 183 -2.88 17.00 -11.51
N TYR A 184 -2.46 18.00 -12.30
CA TYR A 184 -1.12 18.61 -12.26
C TYR A 184 -1.11 20.01 -11.64
N ASP A 185 -2.05 20.29 -10.74
CA ASP A 185 -1.96 21.50 -9.94
C ASP A 185 -0.61 21.59 -9.22
N ARG A 186 -0.05 22.80 -9.14
CA ARG A 186 1.27 23.06 -8.55
C ARG A 186 1.37 22.65 -7.07
N TYR A 187 0.23 22.55 -6.38
CA TYR A 187 0.15 22.08 -5.00
C TYR A 187 0.16 20.55 -4.89
N ILE A 188 0.22 19.83 -6.01
CA ILE A 188 0.36 18.37 -6.08
C ILE A 188 1.80 18.02 -6.40
N SER A 189 2.58 17.75 -5.35
CA SER A 189 3.95 17.26 -5.42
C SER A 189 4.10 16.01 -4.55
N PHE A 190 4.96 15.10 -5.01
CA PHE A 190 5.24 13.85 -4.32
C PHE A 190 6.73 13.71 -4.04
N THR A 191 7.05 13.33 -2.81
CA THR A 191 8.37 12.84 -2.43
C THR A 191 8.31 11.32 -2.32
N THR A 192 9.14 10.62 -3.08
CA THR A 192 9.29 9.15 -3.01
C THR A 192 10.61 8.74 -2.36
N GLY A 193 10.74 7.49 -1.94
CA GLY A 193 11.99 6.94 -1.42
C GLY A 193 12.47 7.60 -0.13
N MET A 194 11.54 8.06 0.71
CA MET A 194 11.80 8.45 2.10
C MET A 194 11.77 7.21 3.00
N PHE A 195 10.66 6.47 2.95
CA PHE A 195 10.49 5.23 3.70
C PHE A 195 9.73 4.20 2.88
N GLU A 196 10.22 2.97 2.86
CA GLU A 196 9.55 1.84 2.20
C GLU A 196 9.27 0.73 3.21
N TRP A 197 8.07 0.73 3.76
CA TRP A 197 7.67 -0.26 4.75
C TRP A 197 7.21 -1.57 4.09
N ALA A 198 7.62 -2.70 4.69
CA ALA A 198 7.24 -4.03 4.22
C ALA A 198 5.71 -4.16 4.09
N ASN A 199 5.26 -4.78 2.99
CA ASN A 199 3.85 -4.96 2.64
C ASN A 199 3.08 -3.65 2.36
N TYR A 200 3.70 -2.46 2.43
CA TYR A 200 3.01 -1.16 2.28
C TYR A 200 3.44 -0.36 1.03
N GLY A 201 3.93 -1.06 0.00
CA GLY A 201 4.41 -0.47 -1.26
C GLY A 201 3.30 0.13 -2.12
N SER A 202 3.65 1.13 -2.95
CA SER A 202 2.72 1.86 -3.83
C SER A 202 1.55 2.54 -3.10
N VAL A 203 1.76 2.93 -1.84
CA VAL A 203 0.75 3.61 -1.01
C VAL A 203 1.00 5.13 -0.95
N ILE A 204 -0.09 5.90 -0.99
CA ILE A 204 -0.17 7.31 -0.62
C ILE A 204 -1.10 7.43 0.59
N ASN A 205 -0.58 8.00 1.66
CA ASN A 205 -1.33 8.24 2.88
C ASN A 205 -2.04 9.61 2.86
N ASP A 206 -3.26 9.70 3.42
CA ASP A 206 -4.00 10.95 3.61
C ASP A 206 -4.74 11.00 4.97
N SER A 207 -4.67 12.14 5.64
CA SER A 207 -5.21 12.38 6.98
C SER A 207 -6.42 13.32 6.95
N HIS A 208 -7.14 13.50 8.06
CA HIS A 208 -8.34 14.35 8.17
C HIS A 208 -9.36 14.08 7.06
N PHE A 209 -9.50 12.80 6.71
CA PHE A 209 -9.87 12.39 5.37
C PHE A 209 -11.31 12.73 4.95
N VAL A 210 -12.28 12.46 5.81
CA VAL A 210 -13.71 12.77 5.61
C VAL A 210 -14.00 14.21 5.99
N THR A 211 -13.54 14.66 7.17
CA THR A 211 -13.86 16.02 7.66
C THR A 211 -13.38 17.12 6.72
N ARG A 212 -12.31 16.88 5.95
CA ARG A 212 -11.79 17.85 4.97
C ARG A 212 -12.12 17.50 3.51
N ASP A 213 -13.04 16.56 3.28
CA ASP A 213 -13.46 16.11 1.95
C ASP A 213 -12.26 15.79 1.03
N ARG A 214 -11.41 14.86 1.44
CA ARG A 214 -10.13 14.54 0.79
C ARG A 214 -10.15 13.32 -0.14
N MET A 215 -11.29 12.67 -0.34
CA MET A 215 -11.37 11.53 -1.27
C MET A 215 -10.99 11.94 -2.70
N GLY A 216 -11.54 13.06 -3.19
CA GLY A 216 -11.29 13.52 -4.55
C GLY A 216 -9.83 13.85 -4.82
N ARG A 217 -9.14 14.53 -3.89
CA ARG A 217 -7.70 14.79 -4.05
C ARG A 217 -6.88 13.51 -3.99
N THR A 218 -7.22 12.55 -3.13
CA THR A 218 -6.54 11.26 -3.09
C THR A 218 -6.74 10.50 -4.40
N MET A 219 -7.93 10.50 -4.99
CA MET A 219 -8.17 9.94 -6.33
C MET A 219 -7.26 10.57 -7.40
N SER A 220 -7.10 11.90 -7.39
CA SER A 220 -6.12 12.58 -8.27
C SER A 220 -4.68 12.16 -7.99
N PHE A 221 -4.30 11.99 -6.71
CA PHE A 221 -2.96 11.55 -6.34
C PHE A 221 -2.66 10.14 -6.86
N LEU A 222 -3.61 9.21 -6.73
CA LEU A 222 -3.47 7.84 -7.21
C LEU A 222 -3.39 7.78 -8.73
N ALA A 223 -4.26 8.52 -9.43
CA ALA A 223 -4.21 8.63 -10.88
C ALA A 223 -2.85 9.18 -11.36
N ARG A 224 -2.29 10.19 -10.68
CA ARG A 224 -0.95 10.71 -10.94
C ARG A 224 0.14 9.69 -10.64
N ALA A 225 0.06 8.96 -9.53
CA ALA A 225 1.06 7.95 -9.19
C ALA A 225 1.13 6.82 -10.22
N VAL A 226 -0.02 6.38 -10.76
CA VAL A 226 -0.06 5.42 -11.86
C VAL A 226 0.43 6.04 -13.17
N LYS A 227 -0.01 7.26 -13.49
CA LYS A 227 0.34 7.95 -14.74
C LYS A 227 1.83 8.25 -14.87
N ASP A 228 2.44 8.71 -13.78
CA ASP A 228 3.82 9.18 -13.75
C ASP A 228 4.81 8.05 -13.37
N GLY A 229 4.33 6.82 -13.21
CA GLY A 229 5.17 5.66 -12.91
C GLY A 229 5.74 5.63 -11.48
N LEU A 230 5.12 6.34 -10.54
CA LEU A 230 5.50 6.31 -9.13
C LEU A 230 5.10 5.00 -8.45
N ALA A 231 4.14 4.27 -9.02
CA ALA A 231 3.71 2.95 -8.61
C ALA A 231 4.11 1.90 -9.67
N PRO A 232 5.24 1.19 -9.50
CA PRO A 232 5.84 0.36 -10.57
C PRO A 232 4.97 -0.82 -11.02
N GLY A 233 4.04 -1.29 -10.19
CA GLY A 233 3.09 -2.35 -10.55
C GLY A 233 1.87 -1.88 -11.36
N GLY A 234 1.83 -0.63 -11.81
CA GLY A 234 0.69 -0.06 -12.54
C GLY A 234 -0.55 0.19 -11.68
N ALA A 235 -0.43 0.01 -10.35
CA ALA A 235 -1.51 0.19 -9.39
C ALA A 235 -1.04 0.95 -8.15
N ALA A 236 -1.79 1.99 -7.76
CA ALA A 236 -1.54 2.83 -6.61
C ALA A 236 -2.67 2.73 -5.58
N TRP A 237 -2.31 2.82 -4.30
CA TRP A 237 -3.21 2.63 -3.16
C TRP A 237 -3.27 3.89 -2.30
N GLY A 238 -4.45 4.40 -2.02
CA GLY A 238 -4.69 5.50 -1.11
C GLY A 238 -5.12 4.97 0.24
N VAL A 239 -4.58 5.51 1.33
CA VAL A 239 -5.03 5.20 2.69
C VAL A 239 -5.44 6.48 3.37
N GLY A 240 -6.75 6.71 3.42
CA GLY A 240 -7.37 7.88 4.03
C GLY A 240 -7.88 7.57 5.43
N VAL A 241 -7.31 8.17 6.48
CA VAL A 241 -7.76 7.95 7.87
C VAL A 241 -8.45 9.20 8.42
N GLU A 242 -9.63 9.01 9.01
CA GLU A 242 -10.44 10.11 9.55
C GLU A 242 -9.94 10.60 10.91
N GLU A 243 -10.16 11.88 11.20
CA GLU A 243 -9.91 12.45 12.53
C GLU A 243 -10.93 11.97 13.58
N GLY A 244 -10.89 12.52 14.81
CA GLY A 244 -11.83 12.13 15.87
C GLY A 244 -11.53 10.76 16.49
N GLY A 245 -10.26 10.35 16.51
CA GLY A 245 -9.78 9.09 17.08
C GLY A 245 -9.49 7.99 16.04
N GLY A 246 -9.64 8.28 14.74
CA GLY A 246 -9.29 7.35 13.68
C GLY A 246 -7.79 7.03 13.64
N SER A 247 -7.47 5.74 13.65
CA SER A 247 -6.10 5.24 13.52
C SER A 247 -6.08 3.88 12.85
N LEU A 248 -5.30 3.75 11.78
CA LEU A 248 -5.03 2.47 11.14
C LEU A 248 -3.74 1.90 11.75
N TYR A 249 -3.88 0.84 12.54
CA TYR A 249 -2.77 0.06 13.06
C TYR A 249 -2.33 -0.96 12.00
N LEU A 250 -1.02 -1.19 11.81
CA LEU A 250 -0.51 -2.29 10.97
C LEU A 250 0.50 -3.13 11.75
N ASP A 251 0.34 -4.45 11.69
CA ASP A 251 1.28 -5.39 12.29
C ASP A 251 2.42 -5.81 11.33
N ARG A 252 3.35 -6.62 11.85
CA ARG A 252 4.51 -7.16 11.12
C ARG A 252 4.15 -8.01 9.89
N ASN A 253 2.93 -8.53 9.83
CA ASN A 253 2.46 -9.38 8.74
C ASN A 253 1.77 -8.55 7.64
N GLY A 254 1.61 -7.24 7.84
CA GLY A 254 0.86 -6.37 6.94
C GLY A 254 -0.64 -6.38 7.20
N THR A 255 -1.11 -7.01 8.29
CA THR A 255 -2.53 -6.96 8.65
C THR A 255 -2.83 -5.65 9.35
N ALA A 256 -3.68 -4.83 8.74
CA ALA A 256 -4.16 -3.61 9.32
C ALA A 256 -5.42 -3.84 10.16
N THR A 257 -5.60 -3.07 11.23
CA THR A 257 -6.83 -3.02 12.03
C THR A 257 -7.21 -1.57 12.28
N GLN A 258 -8.47 -1.22 12.01
CA GLN A 258 -8.95 0.15 12.16
C GLN A 258 -9.46 0.43 13.59
N TYR A 259 -9.13 1.60 14.13
CA TYR A 259 -9.54 2.06 15.46
C TYR A 259 -10.29 3.40 15.40
N GLY A 260 -11.22 3.58 16.36
CA GLY A 260 -11.86 4.85 16.70
C GLY A 260 -12.87 5.40 15.68
N LYS A 261 -12.42 5.70 14.47
CA LYS A 261 -13.23 6.21 13.34
C LYS A 261 -12.93 5.43 12.07
N ASP A 262 -13.62 5.76 11.00
CA ASP A 262 -13.44 5.05 9.74
C ASP A 262 -12.11 5.39 9.07
N ALA A 263 -11.60 4.44 8.30
CA ALA A 263 -10.57 4.67 7.30
C ALA A 263 -11.04 4.14 5.95
N TYR A 264 -10.36 4.56 4.89
CA TYR A 264 -10.67 4.22 3.53
C TYR A 264 -9.40 3.77 2.83
N VAL A 265 -9.46 2.60 2.19
CA VAL A 265 -8.42 2.16 1.25
C VAL A 265 -8.98 2.34 -0.15
N VAL A 266 -8.24 3.03 -1.02
CA VAL A 266 -8.66 3.37 -2.38
C VAL A 266 -7.67 2.79 -3.37
N LEU A 267 -8.11 2.17 -4.44
CA LEU A 267 -7.25 1.59 -5.46
C LEU A 267 -7.51 2.25 -6.82
N ALA A 268 -6.43 2.71 -7.45
CA ALA A 268 -6.32 2.95 -8.88
C ALA A 268 -5.45 1.85 -9.49
N ASP A 269 -6.02 0.99 -10.33
CA ASP A 269 -5.40 -0.22 -10.88
C ASP A 269 -5.17 -0.19 -12.40
N HIS A 270 -5.37 0.95 -13.06
CA HIS A 270 -5.06 1.13 -14.47
C HIS A 270 -4.67 2.58 -14.80
N GLN A 271 -4.20 2.81 -16.03
CA GLN A 271 -3.92 4.16 -16.52
C GLN A 271 -5.20 5.02 -16.52
N PRO A 272 -5.14 6.29 -16.07
CA PRO A 272 -6.29 7.19 -16.14
C PRO A 272 -6.69 7.43 -17.61
N GLU A 273 -7.99 7.51 -17.90
CA GLU A 273 -8.49 7.93 -19.21
C GLU A 273 -8.06 9.38 -19.51
N GLN A 274 -7.97 10.23 -18.48
CA GLN A 274 -7.43 11.58 -18.58
C GLN A 274 -6.77 12.03 -17.29
N ALA A 275 -5.45 12.18 -17.32
CA ALA A 275 -4.69 12.96 -16.34
C ALA A 275 -3.66 13.79 -17.10
N VAL A 276 -3.97 15.06 -17.37
CA VAL A 276 -3.14 15.98 -18.17
C VAL A 276 -3.16 17.34 -17.49
N ASP A 277 -2.05 18.06 -17.55
CA ASP A 277 -1.94 19.40 -16.96
C ASP A 277 -3.00 20.37 -17.49
N ARG A 278 -3.58 21.14 -16.55
CA ARG A 278 -4.69 22.09 -16.74
C ARG A 278 -5.95 21.49 -17.35
N LYS A 279 -6.12 20.16 -17.29
CA LYS A 279 -7.35 19.49 -17.70
C LYS A 279 -7.95 18.73 -16.52
N PRO A 280 -9.29 18.69 -16.40
CA PRO A 280 -9.94 17.89 -15.37
C PRO A 280 -9.60 16.40 -15.47
N LEU A 281 -9.57 15.73 -14.31
CA LEU A 281 -9.32 14.29 -14.21
C LEU A 281 -10.49 13.49 -14.80
N THR A 282 -10.18 12.42 -15.54
CA THR A 282 -11.11 11.31 -15.80
C THR A 282 -10.40 10.01 -15.42
N TYR A 283 -11.00 9.29 -14.48
CA TYR A 283 -10.57 7.97 -14.02
C TYR A 283 -11.82 7.16 -13.68
N SER A 284 -12.08 6.06 -14.39
CA SER A 284 -13.21 5.19 -14.09
C SER A 284 -12.87 4.10 -13.08
N GLY A 285 -13.81 3.73 -12.21
CA GLY A 285 -13.71 2.47 -11.45
C GLY A 285 -12.70 2.40 -10.31
N PHE A 286 -12.45 3.49 -9.57
CA PHE A 286 -11.72 3.39 -8.30
C PHE A 286 -12.43 2.41 -7.37
N LYS A 287 -11.67 1.48 -6.78
CA LYS A 287 -12.18 0.54 -5.78
C LYS A 287 -11.93 1.09 -4.39
N ILE A 288 -12.98 1.23 -3.58
CA ILE A 288 -12.91 1.83 -2.25
C ILE A 288 -13.40 0.84 -1.20
N TRP A 289 -12.53 0.49 -0.27
CA TRP A 289 -12.88 -0.23 0.96
C TRP A 289 -13.08 0.78 2.08
N ARG A 290 -14.23 0.69 2.75
CA ARG A 290 -14.47 1.42 4.00
C ARG A 290 -14.18 0.49 5.17
N LEU A 291 -13.20 0.87 5.99
CA LEU A 291 -12.82 0.16 7.20
C LEU A 291 -13.49 0.87 8.37
N THR A 292 -14.47 0.21 9.00
CA THR A 292 -15.05 0.67 10.28
C THR A 292 -14.16 0.23 11.44
N PRO A 293 -14.26 0.84 12.63
CA PRO A 293 -13.52 0.38 13.81
C PRO A 293 -13.67 -1.14 14.04
N GLY A 294 -12.55 -1.83 14.22
CA GLY A 294 -12.47 -3.28 14.36
C GLY A 294 -12.31 -4.05 13.03
N SER A 295 -12.57 -3.43 11.89
CA SER A 295 -12.34 -4.04 10.57
C SER A 295 -10.84 -4.20 10.30
N THR A 296 -10.50 -5.22 9.51
CA THR A 296 -9.13 -5.49 9.09
C THR A 296 -8.94 -5.33 7.59
N PHE A 297 -7.70 -5.11 7.17
CA PHE A 297 -7.28 -5.08 5.76
C PHE A 297 -5.88 -5.68 5.64
N ASP A 298 -5.70 -6.70 4.82
CA ASP A 298 -4.39 -7.34 4.62
C ASP A 298 -3.63 -6.61 3.50
N PHE A 299 -2.61 -5.82 3.84
CA PHE A 299 -1.78 -5.14 2.85
C PHE A 299 -0.78 -6.05 2.14
N LYS A 300 -0.45 -7.20 2.74
CA LYS A 300 0.39 -8.24 2.12
C LYS A 300 -0.41 -8.99 1.06
N ASN A 301 -1.64 -9.40 1.38
CA ASN A 301 -2.56 -10.09 0.47
C ASN A 301 -3.80 -9.22 0.23
N ARG A 302 -3.65 -8.19 -0.61
CA ARG A 302 -4.65 -7.14 -0.77
C ARG A 302 -6.01 -7.69 -1.21
N PRO A 303 -7.09 -7.42 -0.44
CA PRO A 303 -8.47 -7.74 -0.80
C PRO A 303 -8.82 -7.41 -2.25
N THR A 304 -9.51 -8.33 -2.94
CA THR A 304 -10.07 -8.16 -4.29
C THR A 304 -11.60 -8.04 -4.28
N CYS A 305 -12.20 -7.87 -3.10
CA CYS A 305 -13.63 -7.84 -2.84
C CYS A 305 -13.94 -6.98 -1.62
N GLY A 306 -15.20 -6.61 -1.38
CA GLY A 306 -15.60 -5.77 -0.26
C GLY A 306 -15.36 -4.27 -0.51
N TYR A 307 -15.06 -3.90 -1.75
CA TYR A 307 -15.00 -2.50 -2.19
C TYR A 307 -16.32 -2.06 -2.83
N TYR A 308 -16.57 -0.76 -2.88
CA TYR A 308 -17.52 -0.14 -3.79
C TYR A 308 -16.79 0.69 -4.84
N LEU A 309 -17.42 0.92 -5.99
CA LEU A 309 -16.82 1.64 -7.11
C LEU A 309 -17.21 3.12 -7.11
N ARG A 310 -16.26 3.99 -7.43
CA ARG A 310 -16.50 5.40 -7.76
C ARG A 310 -15.63 5.82 -8.93
N SER A 311 -16.15 6.70 -9.76
CA SER A 311 -15.43 7.27 -10.89
C SER A 311 -15.31 8.78 -10.75
N VAL A 312 -14.36 9.34 -11.48
CA VAL A 312 -14.28 10.77 -11.77
C VAL A 312 -14.42 10.94 -13.27
N THR A 313 -15.36 11.78 -13.70
CA THR A 313 -15.56 12.12 -15.12
C THR A 313 -15.42 13.61 -15.31
N ASN A 314 -14.42 14.03 -16.07
CA ASN A 314 -14.15 15.45 -16.37
C ASN A 314 -14.13 16.34 -15.11
N GLY A 315 -13.40 15.90 -14.08
CA GLY A 315 -13.24 16.58 -12.79
C GLY A 315 -14.44 16.49 -11.85
N VAL A 316 -15.51 15.81 -12.25
CA VAL A 316 -16.68 15.58 -11.41
C VAL A 316 -16.64 14.16 -10.89
N ALA A 317 -16.49 14.01 -9.58
CA ALA A 317 -16.55 12.72 -8.92
C ALA A 317 -18.00 12.24 -8.76
N ASP A 318 -18.20 10.92 -8.81
CA ASP A 318 -19.47 10.31 -8.46
C ASP A 318 -19.94 10.75 -7.06
N PRO A 319 -21.25 10.89 -6.82
CA PRO A 319 -21.76 11.26 -5.51
C PRO A 319 -21.47 10.18 -4.46
N ASN A 320 -21.61 10.54 -3.18
CA ASN A 320 -21.48 9.62 -2.04
C ASN A 320 -20.12 8.90 -2.00
N LEU A 321 -19.03 9.66 -2.12
CA LEU A 321 -17.66 9.13 -2.15
C LEU A 321 -17.29 8.28 -0.92
N TYR A 322 -17.88 8.56 0.24
CA TYR A 322 -17.57 7.91 1.52
C TYR A 322 -18.53 6.77 1.90
N SER A 323 -19.45 6.40 1.02
CA SER A 323 -20.41 5.34 1.31
C SER A 323 -20.88 4.68 0.03
N GLY A 324 -20.82 3.36 -0.05
CA GLY A 324 -21.42 2.58 -1.12
C GLY A 324 -21.74 1.19 -0.65
N THR A 325 -22.53 0.46 -1.43
CA THR A 325 -22.76 -0.97 -1.22
C THR A 325 -21.50 -1.72 -1.65
N PRO A 326 -20.78 -2.38 -0.73
CA PRO A 326 -19.64 -3.19 -1.10
C PRO A 326 -20.06 -4.30 -2.06
N VAL A 327 -19.25 -4.57 -3.08
CA VAL A 327 -19.36 -5.80 -3.84
C VAL A 327 -18.98 -6.93 -2.89
N THR A 328 -19.95 -7.79 -2.56
CA THR A 328 -19.76 -8.93 -1.65
C THR A 328 -19.75 -10.26 -2.39
N ASP A 329 -20.25 -10.29 -3.62
CA ASP A 329 -20.38 -11.50 -4.44
C ASP A 329 -19.13 -11.72 -5.33
N CYS A 330 -17.94 -11.33 -4.87
CA CYS A 330 -16.72 -11.45 -5.68
C CYS A 330 -16.05 -12.83 -5.60
N GLY A 331 -16.81 -13.88 -5.25
CA GLY A 331 -16.24 -15.15 -4.80
C GLY A 331 -15.52 -14.99 -3.45
N ALA A 332 -15.32 -16.09 -2.72
CA ALA A 332 -14.66 -16.02 -1.43
C ALA A 332 -13.25 -15.42 -1.55
N GLN A 333 -12.92 -14.45 -0.71
CA GLN A 333 -11.53 -14.07 -0.49
C GLN A 333 -10.82 -15.26 0.15
N GLY A 334 -9.91 -15.88 -0.60
CA GLY A 334 -9.30 -17.17 -0.25
C GLY A 334 -9.99 -18.40 -0.84
N GLY A 335 -10.83 -18.23 -1.87
CA GLY A 335 -11.47 -19.34 -2.58
C GLY A 335 -12.29 -18.86 -3.77
N GLY A 336 -11.65 -18.28 -4.78
CA GLY A 336 -12.19 -18.39 -6.14
C GLY A 336 -12.34 -19.88 -6.44
N GLY A 337 -13.42 -20.29 -7.09
CA GLY A 337 -13.53 -21.69 -7.52
C GLY A 337 -12.23 -22.06 -8.25
N ALA A 338 -11.60 -23.16 -7.83
CA ALA A 338 -10.43 -23.70 -8.48
C ALA A 338 -10.89 -24.86 -9.35
N LEU A 339 -10.45 -24.88 -10.60
CA LEU A 339 -10.56 -26.03 -11.47
C LEU A 339 -9.13 -26.53 -11.71
N ALA A 340 -8.82 -27.66 -11.09
CA ALA A 340 -7.62 -28.40 -11.45
C ALA A 340 -7.86 -29.12 -12.78
N GLU A 341 -6.82 -29.22 -13.59
CA GLU A 341 -6.80 -30.07 -14.78
C GLU A 341 -7.26 -31.50 -14.47
N SER A 342 -7.93 -32.14 -15.43
CA SER A 342 -8.26 -33.56 -15.39
C SER A 342 -7.64 -34.27 -16.58
N GLU A 343 -6.54 -34.98 -16.34
CA GLU A 343 -5.80 -35.68 -17.39
C GLU A 343 -6.51 -36.98 -17.85
N PRO A 344 -6.58 -37.27 -19.16
CA PRO A 344 -6.00 -36.50 -20.27
C PRO A 344 -6.91 -35.35 -20.76
N ASN A 345 -6.41 -34.12 -20.79
CA ASN A 345 -7.09 -32.97 -21.39
C ASN A 345 -6.33 -32.36 -22.59
N ASP A 346 -5.38 -33.11 -23.16
CA ASP A 346 -4.51 -32.81 -24.32
C ASP A 346 -5.18 -32.32 -25.62
N THR A 347 -6.52 -32.22 -25.65
CA THR A 347 -7.29 -31.83 -26.83
C THR A 347 -8.50 -30.98 -26.45
N ARG A 348 -8.99 -30.16 -27.40
CA ARG A 348 -10.23 -29.38 -27.21
C ARG A 348 -11.47 -30.22 -26.91
N ASP A 349 -11.51 -31.48 -27.35
CA ASP A 349 -12.64 -32.38 -27.11
C ASP A 349 -12.66 -32.89 -25.66
N THR A 350 -11.50 -32.97 -25.02
CA THR A 350 -11.31 -33.38 -23.63
C THR A 350 -11.12 -32.22 -22.67
N ALA A 351 -11.27 -30.97 -23.14
CA ALA A 351 -11.04 -29.77 -22.35
C ALA A 351 -11.91 -29.67 -21.08
N ASP A 352 -11.27 -29.30 -19.97
CA ASP A 352 -11.91 -29.06 -18.68
C ASP A 352 -12.85 -27.85 -18.74
N ASP A 353 -14.09 -28.02 -18.25
CA ASP A 353 -15.12 -26.99 -18.38
C ASP A 353 -15.07 -25.94 -17.27
N ALA A 354 -14.41 -24.81 -17.57
CA ALA A 354 -14.33 -23.63 -16.72
C ALA A 354 -15.52 -22.67 -16.91
N THR A 355 -16.58 -23.05 -17.62
CA THR A 355 -17.75 -22.17 -17.84
C THR A 355 -18.38 -21.72 -16.53
N ALA A 356 -18.56 -22.67 -15.60
CA ALA A 356 -19.11 -22.43 -14.27
C ALA A 356 -18.10 -21.84 -13.27
N LEU A 357 -16.84 -21.67 -13.67
CA LEU A 357 -15.81 -21.09 -12.81
C LEU A 357 -16.19 -19.66 -12.42
N PRO A 358 -16.15 -19.29 -11.13
CA PRO A 358 -16.34 -17.92 -10.69
C PRO A 358 -15.34 -16.95 -11.33
N SER A 359 -15.63 -15.65 -11.27
CA SER A 359 -14.74 -14.59 -11.76
C SER A 359 -14.42 -13.64 -10.59
N PRO A 360 -13.14 -13.53 -10.14
CA PRO A 360 -12.01 -14.30 -10.61
C PRO A 360 -12.09 -15.78 -10.19
N GLY A 361 -11.52 -16.65 -11.01
CA GLY A 361 -11.39 -18.09 -10.76
C GLY A 361 -9.96 -18.55 -11.05
N THR A 362 -9.58 -19.72 -10.55
CA THR A 362 -8.23 -20.27 -10.72
C THR A 362 -8.27 -21.56 -11.52
N LEU A 363 -7.43 -21.66 -12.54
CA LEU A 363 -7.10 -22.91 -13.22
C LEU A 363 -5.72 -23.34 -12.77
N THR A 364 -5.53 -24.62 -12.47
CA THR A 364 -4.21 -25.17 -12.09
C THR A 364 -3.93 -26.44 -12.86
N GLY A 365 -2.68 -26.61 -13.27
CA GLY A 365 -2.25 -27.81 -13.97
C GLY A 365 -0.73 -27.97 -13.96
N SER A 366 -0.20 -28.95 -14.67
CA SER A 366 1.24 -29.23 -14.72
C SER A 366 1.65 -29.86 -16.04
N MET A 367 2.71 -29.32 -16.66
CA MET A 367 3.26 -29.85 -17.92
C MET A 367 4.09 -31.12 -17.65
N GLN A 368 3.48 -32.29 -17.61
CA GLN A 368 4.11 -33.58 -17.29
C GLN A 368 5.04 -34.09 -18.41
N SER A 369 4.90 -33.58 -19.64
CA SER A 369 5.81 -33.86 -20.76
C SER A 369 5.94 -32.67 -21.70
N THR A 370 6.92 -32.69 -22.62
CA THR A 370 7.04 -31.63 -23.66
C THR A 370 6.00 -31.75 -24.78
N ALA A 371 5.13 -32.76 -24.74
CA ALA A 371 4.02 -32.93 -25.67
C ALA A 371 2.67 -32.64 -25.01
N ASP A 372 2.70 -32.28 -23.73
CA ASP A 372 1.55 -32.01 -22.89
C ASP A 372 0.91 -30.66 -23.25
N ARG A 373 -0.42 -30.65 -23.33
CA ARG A 373 -1.21 -29.46 -23.65
C ARG A 373 -2.49 -29.42 -22.83
N ASP A 374 -2.60 -28.51 -21.89
CA ASP A 374 -3.83 -28.38 -21.11
C ASP A 374 -4.87 -27.51 -21.80
N TYR A 375 -6.03 -28.10 -22.07
CA TYR A 375 -7.17 -27.36 -22.59
C TYR A 375 -8.23 -27.11 -21.52
N PHE A 376 -8.62 -25.84 -21.38
CA PHE A 376 -9.81 -25.43 -20.63
C PHE A 376 -10.79 -24.74 -21.57
N LYS A 377 -12.09 -24.91 -21.34
CA LYS A 377 -13.14 -24.22 -22.12
C LYS A 377 -14.03 -23.34 -21.26
N LEU A 378 -14.52 -22.26 -21.84
CA LEU A 378 -15.47 -21.36 -21.20
C LEU A 378 -16.44 -20.75 -22.20
N THR A 379 -17.65 -20.50 -21.73
CA THR A 379 -18.66 -19.76 -22.47
C THR A 379 -18.59 -18.27 -22.15
N LEU A 380 -18.52 -17.44 -23.20
CA LEU A 380 -18.57 -15.98 -23.10
C LEU A 380 -19.85 -15.42 -23.71
N SER A 381 -20.42 -14.42 -23.05
CA SER A 381 -21.53 -13.62 -23.57
C SER A 381 -21.04 -12.49 -24.48
N SER A 382 -21.92 -11.99 -25.35
CA SER A 382 -21.61 -10.84 -26.21
C SER A 382 -21.16 -9.63 -25.38
N GLY A 383 -20.06 -9.01 -25.77
CA GLY A 383 -19.43 -7.89 -25.08
C GLY A 383 -18.55 -8.27 -23.88
N GLN A 384 -18.57 -9.54 -23.44
CA GLN A 384 -17.81 -9.98 -22.28
C GLN A 384 -16.31 -10.12 -22.61
N LYS A 385 -15.45 -9.60 -21.72
CA LYS A 385 -14.00 -9.76 -21.78
C LYS A 385 -13.54 -10.87 -20.84
N ALA A 386 -12.71 -11.77 -21.33
CA ALA A 386 -11.97 -12.74 -20.53
C ALA A 386 -10.48 -12.33 -20.48
N SER A 387 -9.88 -12.31 -19.29
CA SER A 387 -8.43 -12.11 -19.11
C SER A 387 -7.85 -13.23 -18.26
N VAL A 388 -6.67 -13.71 -18.63
CA VAL A 388 -5.97 -14.79 -17.92
C VAL A 388 -4.54 -14.35 -17.63
N ASN A 389 -4.09 -14.58 -16.40
CA ASN A 389 -2.70 -14.39 -15.97
C ASN A 389 -2.21 -15.68 -15.32
N CYS A 390 -1.20 -16.31 -15.90
CA CYS A 390 -0.64 -17.58 -15.46
C CYS A 390 0.74 -17.38 -14.84
N ALA A 391 0.90 -17.87 -13.61
CA ALA A 391 2.20 -18.04 -12.98
C ALA A 391 2.79 -19.38 -13.42
N VAL A 392 3.89 -19.34 -14.19
CA VAL A 392 4.52 -20.54 -14.78
C VAL A 392 5.72 -20.97 -13.92
N PRO A 393 5.85 -22.25 -13.53
CA PRO A 393 7.03 -22.75 -12.83
C PRO A 393 8.28 -22.78 -13.70
N SER A 394 9.44 -22.56 -13.11
CA SER A 394 10.74 -22.62 -13.80
C SER A 394 11.15 -24.01 -14.31
N ALA A 395 10.32 -25.04 -14.09
CA ALA A 395 10.54 -26.40 -14.59
C ALA A 395 10.27 -26.51 -16.10
N TYR A 396 9.49 -25.59 -16.66
CA TYR A 396 9.10 -25.56 -18.07
C TYR A 396 8.85 -24.13 -18.54
N ASP A 397 8.89 -23.98 -19.85
CA ASP A 397 8.55 -22.80 -20.64
C ASP A 397 7.20 -23.09 -21.29
N ALA A 398 6.17 -22.32 -20.97
CA ALA A 398 4.81 -22.61 -21.37
C ALA A 398 4.19 -21.44 -22.13
N ASP A 399 3.54 -21.73 -23.25
CA ASP A 399 2.91 -20.75 -24.14
C ASP A 399 1.39 -20.78 -23.99
N LEU A 400 0.75 -19.61 -23.94
CA LEU A 400 -0.69 -19.49 -23.67
C LEU A 400 -1.47 -18.99 -24.89
N TYR A 401 -2.53 -19.69 -25.27
CA TYR A 401 -3.35 -19.38 -26.42
C TYR A 401 -4.84 -19.27 -26.06
N TRP A 402 -5.52 -18.27 -26.63
CA TRP A 402 -6.98 -18.26 -26.75
C TRP A 402 -7.36 -18.74 -28.14
N LEU A 403 -8.21 -19.76 -28.20
CA LEU A 403 -8.71 -20.33 -29.44
C LEU A 403 -10.23 -20.15 -29.57
N ASP A 404 -10.68 -20.00 -30.80
CA ASP A 404 -12.11 -20.03 -31.13
C ASP A 404 -12.68 -21.47 -31.12
N THR A 405 -13.99 -21.58 -31.38
CA THR A 405 -14.67 -22.89 -31.42
C THR A 405 -14.13 -23.85 -32.50
N ASN A 406 -13.43 -23.33 -33.52
CA ASN A 406 -12.84 -24.12 -34.60
C ASN A 406 -11.37 -24.43 -34.36
N GLY A 407 -10.75 -23.85 -33.33
CA GLY A 407 -9.35 -24.06 -32.96
C GLY A 407 -8.41 -23.01 -33.56
N SER A 408 -8.95 -21.95 -34.15
CA SER A 408 -8.14 -20.85 -34.66
C SER A 408 -7.71 -19.95 -33.49
N THR A 409 -6.43 -19.61 -33.43
CA THR A 409 -5.89 -18.69 -32.42
C THR A 409 -6.48 -17.29 -32.59
N LEU A 410 -7.11 -16.79 -31.53
CA LEU A 410 -7.64 -15.43 -31.42
C LEU A 410 -6.58 -14.47 -30.87
N THR A 411 -5.87 -14.90 -29.84
CA THR A 411 -4.73 -14.19 -29.25
C THR A 411 -3.82 -15.19 -28.55
N ARG A 412 -2.56 -14.80 -28.29
CA ARG A 412 -1.58 -15.64 -27.61
C ARG A 412 -0.59 -14.79 -26.81
N SER A 413 0.04 -15.41 -25.83
CA SER A 413 1.19 -14.93 -25.08
C SER A 413 2.24 -16.04 -25.13
N VAL A 414 3.44 -15.69 -25.61
CA VAL A 414 4.53 -16.64 -25.96
C VAL A 414 5.87 -16.08 -25.48
N ASN A 415 5.94 -15.80 -24.19
CA ASN A 415 7.12 -15.24 -23.57
C ASN A 415 8.20 -16.32 -23.51
N ASN A 416 9.37 -16.00 -24.07
CA ASN A 416 10.47 -16.96 -24.07
C ASN A 416 11.09 -17.06 -22.68
N GLY A 417 11.14 -18.26 -22.11
CA GLY A 417 11.97 -18.59 -20.96
C GLY A 417 11.21 -19.34 -19.88
N ALA A 418 11.81 -20.45 -19.41
CA ALA A 418 11.23 -21.26 -18.35
C ALA A 418 10.92 -20.43 -17.09
N GLY A 419 9.69 -20.57 -16.60
CA GLY A 419 9.18 -19.85 -15.43
C GLY A 419 8.81 -18.39 -15.65
N THR A 420 8.63 -17.97 -16.90
CA THR A 420 8.08 -16.64 -17.20
C THR A 420 6.56 -16.69 -17.25
N ASP A 421 5.91 -15.72 -16.61
CA ASP A 421 4.45 -15.66 -16.54
C ASP A 421 3.83 -15.35 -17.90
N GLU A 422 2.65 -15.92 -18.15
CA GLU A 422 1.88 -15.69 -19.37
C GLU A 422 0.61 -14.89 -19.11
N SER A 423 0.28 -13.95 -20.00
CA SER A 423 -0.91 -13.12 -19.85
C SER A 423 -1.54 -12.76 -21.19
N LEU A 424 -2.86 -12.96 -21.29
CA LEU A 424 -3.62 -12.55 -22.47
C LEU A 424 -5.06 -12.17 -22.10
N SER A 425 -5.74 -11.47 -23.01
CA SER A 425 -7.17 -11.19 -22.89
C SER A 425 -7.88 -11.19 -24.23
N PHE A 426 -9.15 -11.56 -24.20
CA PHE A 426 -10.02 -11.64 -25.37
C PHE A 426 -11.39 -11.05 -25.04
N THR A 427 -11.97 -10.28 -25.97
CA THR A 427 -13.34 -9.75 -25.83
C THR A 427 -14.22 -10.34 -26.91
N ARG A 428 -15.33 -10.97 -26.53
CA ARG A 428 -16.29 -11.51 -27.50
C ARG A 428 -17.11 -10.37 -28.10
N THR A 429 -16.91 -10.10 -29.38
CA THR A 429 -17.68 -9.07 -30.13
C THR A 429 -18.92 -9.64 -30.83
N ALA A 430 -19.00 -10.96 -31.03
CA ALA A 430 -20.14 -11.61 -31.66
C ALA A 430 -21.38 -11.62 -30.74
N SER A 431 -22.58 -11.60 -31.32
CA SER A 431 -23.85 -11.67 -30.59
C SER A 431 -24.07 -13.03 -29.89
N GLY A 432 -24.91 -13.06 -28.86
CA GLY A 432 -25.22 -14.29 -28.11
C GLY A 432 -24.03 -14.84 -27.32
N THR A 433 -24.07 -16.12 -26.99
CA THR A 433 -23.01 -16.83 -26.27
C THR A 433 -22.14 -17.66 -27.21
N GLY A 434 -20.92 -17.98 -26.81
CA GLY A 434 -20.12 -19.00 -27.49
C GLY A 434 -18.94 -19.50 -26.66
N THR A 435 -18.47 -20.68 -27.05
CA THR A 435 -17.41 -21.41 -26.37
C THR A 435 -16.05 -21.06 -26.95
N TYR A 436 -15.09 -20.83 -26.05
CA TYR A 436 -13.70 -20.52 -26.36
C TYR A 436 -12.79 -21.42 -25.51
N TYR A 437 -11.58 -21.64 -26.01
CA TYR A 437 -10.63 -22.55 -25.39
C TYR A 437 -9.37 -21.78 -24.98
N LEU A 438 -8.96 -21.97 -23.75
CA LEU A 438 -7.62 -21.66 -23.27
C LEU A 438 -6.76 -22.90 -23.49
N ASP A 439 -5.60 -22.73 -24.09
CA ASP A 439 -4.65 -23.78 -24.42
C ASP A 439 -3.28 -23.39 -23.84
N MET A 440 -2.80 -24.18 -22.90
CA MET A 440 -1.49 -24.02 -22.25
C MET A 440 -0.57 -25.11 -22.80
N GLU A 441 0.46 -24.71 -23.54
CA GLU A 441 1.38 -25.62 -24.23
C GLU A 441 2.76 -25.62 -23.58
N ALA A 442 3.34 -26.80 -23.37
CA ALA A 442 4.76 -26.92 -23.01
C ALA A 442 5.66 -26.61 -24.24
N TYR A 443 6.16 -25.38 -24.35
CA TYR A 443 7.14 -25.02 -25.39
C TYR A 443 8.48 -25.75 -25.17
N SER A 444 8.96 -25.79 -23.93
CA SER A 444 10.14 -26.57 -23.56
C SER A 444 10.15 -26.95 -22.07
N GLY A 445 10.84 -28.03 -21.70
CA GLY A 445 10.85 -28.53 -20.33
C GLY A 445 9.56 -29.27 -19.94
N SER A 446 9.57 -29.88 -18.76
CA SER A 446 8.42 -30.58 -18.16
C SER A 446 8.67 -30.84 -16.69
N GLY A 447 7.62 -31.08 -15.91
CA GLY A 447 7.72 -31.45 -14.50
C GLY A 447 6.37 -31.41 -13.78
N THR A 448 6.37 -31.91 -12.55
CA THR A 448 5.16 -31.99 -11.71
C THR A 448 4.85 -30.70 -10.93
N ALA A 449 5.65 -29.64 -11.13
CA ALA A 449 5.38 -28.35 -10.53
C ALA A 449 4.14 -27.74 -11.21
N SER A 450 3.16 -27.28 -10.44
CA SER A 450 1.92 -26.78 -11.02
C SER A 450 1.99 -25.30 -11.38
N TYR A 451 1.48 -24.94 -12.55
CA TYR A 451 1.17 -23.54 -12.88
C TYR A 451 -0.17 -23.14 -12.25
N SER A 452 -0.41 -21.83 -12.15
CA SER A 452 -1.66 -21.28 -11.65
C SER A 452 -2.12 -20.10 -12.48
N CYS A 453 -3.27 -20.21 -13.12
CA CYS A 453 -3.87 -19.20 -13.98
C CYS A 453 -5.08 -18.55 -13.32
N THR A 454 -5.01 -17.24 -13.09
CA THR A 454 -6.16 -16.45 -12.65
C THR A 454 -6.98 -16.01 -13.86
N VAL A 455 -8.23 -16.46 -13.93
CA VAL A 455 -9.19 -16.13 -14.99
C VAL A 455 -10.18 -15.09 -14.47
N THR A 456 -10.35 -14.00 -15.21
CA THR A 456 -11.35 -12.96 -14.97
C THR A 456 -12.27 -12.83 -16.17
N LYS A 457 -13.57 -12.67 -15.91
CA LYS A 457 -14.65 -12.42 -16.87
C LYS A 457 -15.37 -11.13 -16.45
N SER A 458 -15.42 -10.11 -17.30
CA SER A 458 -16.04 -8.79 -17.04
C SER A 458 -16.93 -8.32 -18.17
#